data_AF-A0A1V3WZW9-F1
#
_entry.id   AF-A0A1V3WZW9-F1
#
_cell.length_a   1.000
_cell.length_b   1.000
_cell.length_c   1.000
_cell.angle_alpha   90.00
_cell.angle_beta   90.00
_cell.angle_gamma   90.00
#
_symmetry.space_group_name_H-M   'P 1'
#
loop_
_entity.id
_entity.type
_entity.pdbx_description
1 polymer ?
#
loop_
_entity_poly.entity_id
_entity_poly.type
_entity_poly.pdbx_seq_one_letter_code
_entity_poly.pdbx_strand_id
1 'polypeptide(L)'
;MDITGLTSQVELTQDFVNAFDVPLEATYVFPLPDRAAVTRMRMSVDGRVVEAKLLEREAARRAYDDTIASDRRAAIVEEERPDVFTMRVGNILPAERVSVALTLVSPLAYEDGEATFRFPLLVAPRYVPGAPWRIARSATATPTTPTSSPTPRALPRRCCCPASRTPFSRPSTSALTLPGSRCRRCGRACPRYRQTTAG
;
A
#
# COMPACT_ATOMS: atom_id res chain seq x y z
N MET A 1 -21.92 2.82 18.35
CA MET A 1 -22.13 1.56 17.62
C MET A 1 -23.50 1.05 17.98
N ASP A 2 -24.25 0.58 16.99
CA ASP A 2 -25.58 0.00 17.14
C ASP A 2 -25.64 -1.35 16.42
N ILE A 3 -26.33 -2.33 17.01
CA ILE A 3 -26.60 -3.63 16.38
C ILE A 3 -28.11 -3.84 16.40
N THR A 4 -28.70 -4.01 15.22
CA THR A 4 -30.12 -4.29 15.04
C THR A 4 -30.27 -5.54 14.19
N GLY A 5 -30.82 -6.61 14.77
CA GLY A 5 -30.90 -7.92 14.12
C GLY A 5 -29.52 -8.47 13.75
N LEU A 6 -29.32 -8.82 12.48
CA LEU A 6 -28.04 -9.30 11.93
C LEU A 6 -27.27 -8.20 11.18
N THR A 7 -27.42 -6.94 11.59
CA THR A 7 -26.72 -5.80 10.98
C THR A 7 -26.13 -4.91 12.05
N SER A 8 -24.92 -4.40 11.82
CA SER A 8 -24.26 -3.42 12.67
C SER A 8 -24.10 -2.09 11.96
N GLN A 9 -24.27 -1.00 12.71
CA GLN A 9 -23.93 0.35 12.32
C GLN A 9 -22.85 0.92 13.24
N VAL A 10 -21.78 1.44 12.65
CA VAL A 10 -20.64 2.00 13.38
C VAL A 10 -20.39 3.43 12.90
N GLU A 11 -20.18 4.34 13.84
CA GLU A 11 -19.64 5.67 13.54
C GLU A 11 -18.16 5.68 13.93
N LEU A 12 -17.29 5.82 12.93
CA LEU A 12 -15.84 5.94 13.09
C LEU A 12 -15.46 7.41 12.95
N THR A 13 -14.87 8.00 13.98
CA THR A 13 -14.32 9.36 13.91
C THR A 13 -12.81 9.31 13.98
N GLN A 14 -12.13 9.91 13.00
CA GLN A 14 -10.68 10.03 12.96
C GLN A 14 -10.24 11.49 12.99
N ASP A 15 -9.35 11.79 13.92
CA ASP A 15 -8.74 13.09 14.09
C ASP A 15 -7.34 13.11 13.48
N PHE A 16 -7.10 14.07 12.60
CA PHE A 16 -5.81 14.36 12.00
C PHE A 16 -5.31 15.69 12.52
N VAL A 17 -4.02 15.75 12.88
CA VAL A 17 -3.36 16.99 13.30
C VAL A 17 -2.10 17.13 12.47
N ASN A 18 -1.96 18.28 11.81
CA ASN A 18 -0.73 18.61 11.10
C ASN A 18 0.27 19.24 12.05
N ALA A 19 1.33 18.49 12.41
CA ALA A 19 2.40 18.95 13.29
C ALA A 19 3.52 19.71 12.56
N PHE A 20 3.41 19.90 11.25
CA PHE A 20 4.42 20.53 10.41
C PHE A 20 4.01 21.96 10.02
N ASP A 21 4.97 22.71 9.46
CA ASP A 21 4.84 24.10 9.02
C ASP A 21 4.39 24.25 7.56
N VAL A 22 4.08 23.14 6.90
CA VAL A 22 3.59 23.08 5.51
C VAL A 22 2.22 22.41 5.45
N PRO A 23 1.33 22.79 4.51
CA PRO A 23 0.07 22.07 4.30
C PRO A 23 0.31 20.61 3.92
N LEU A 24 -0.52 19.70 4.44
CA LEU A 24 -0.39 18.27 4.20
C LEU A 24 -1.67 17.65 3.65
N GLU A 25 -1.50 16.50 3.01
CA GLU A 25 -2.58 15.56 2.74
C GLU A 25 -2.41 14.34 3.66
N ALA A 26 -3.46 13.96 4.37
CA ALA A 26 -3.51 12.75 5.16
C ALA A 26 -4.21 11.63 4.37
N THR A 27 -3.63 10.44 4.37
CA THR A 27 -4.24 9.23 3.81
C THR A 27 -4.41 8.19 4.91
N TYR A 28 -5.62 7.67 5.06
CA TYR A 28 -5.94 6.59 5.99
C TYR A 28 -6.55 5.41 5.23
N VAL A 29 -5.87 4.28 5.30
CA VAL A 29 -6.32 3.02 4.67
C VAL A 29 -6.88 2.13 5.76
N PHE A 30 -8.11 1.66 5.57
CA PHE A 30 -8.78 0.78 6.51
C PHE A 30 -9.47 -0.36 5.77
N PRO A 31 -9.47 -1.56 6.35
CA PRO A 31 -10.19 -2.66 5.76
C PRO A 31 -11.66 -2.59 6.20
N LEU A 32 -12.56 -2.91 5.30
CA LEU A 32 -13.97 -3.13 5.61
C LEU A 32 -14.31 -4.60 5.33
N PRO A 33 -15.11 -5.26 6.19
CA PRO A 33 -15.57 -6.61 5.92
C PRO A 33 -16.35 -6.70 4.60
N ASP A 34 -16.39 -7.90 4.00
CA ASP A 34 -17.20 -8.15 2.82
C ASP A 34 -18.66 -7.71 3.05
N ARG A 35 -19.24 -7.06 2.04
CA ARG A 35 -20.58 -6.43 2.05
C ARG A 35 -20.78 -5.29 3.06
N ALA A 36 -19.72 -4.77 3.68
CA ALA A 36 -19.82 -3.52 4.42
C ALA A 36 -19.80 -2.31 3.47
N ALA A 37 -20.45 -1.23 3.87
CA ALA A 37 -20.54 -0.01 3.07
C ALA A 37 -20.39 1.25 3.93
N VAL A 38 -19.76 2.28 3.35
CA VAL A 38 -19.75 3.64 3.89
C VAL A 38 -21.03 4.33 3.44
N THR A 39 -21.90 4.71 4.37
CA THR A 39 -23.20 5.34 4.06
C THR A 39 -23.21 6.84 4.27
N ARG A 40 -22.29 7.34 5.12
CA ARG A 40 -22.18 8.77 5.40
C ARG A 40 -20.74 9.16 5.68
N MET A 41 -20.35 10.35 5.25
CA MET A 41 -19.12 10.99 5.66
C MET A 41 -19.37 12.46 6.01
N ARG A 42 -18.76 12.92 7.11
CA ARG A 42 -18.73 14.32 7.53
C ARG A 42 -17.32 14.70 7.89
N MET A 43 -16.89 15.87 7.46
CA MET A 43 -15.61 16.47 7.84
C MET A 43 -15.87 17.69 8.71
N SER A 44 -15.14 17.83 9.82
CA SER A 44 -15.19 18.99 10.71
C SER A 44 -13.81 19.64 10.76
N VAL A 45 -13.77 20.94 10.47
CA VAL A 45 -12.58 21.80 10.51
C VAL A 45 -12.97 23.15 11.05
N ASP A 46 -12.23 23.66 12.03
CA ASP A 46 -12.42 25.02 12.57
C ASP A 46 -13.89 25.31 12.95
N GLY A 47 -14.54 24.35 13.61
CA GLY A 47 -15.95 24.44 14.03
C GLY A 47 -16.98 24.35 12.89
N ARG A 48 -16.56 24.20 11.64
CA ARG A 48 -17.45 24.01 10.48
C ARG A 48 -17.54 22.55 10.11
N VAL A 49 -18.77 22.07 9.90
CA VAL A 49 -19.05 20.71 9.44
C VAL A 49 -19.45 20.75 7.97
N VAL A 50 -18.78 19.94 7.16
CA VAL A 50 -19.05 19.73 5.74
C VAL A 50 -19.52 18.29 5.56
N GLU A 51 -20.71 18.13 4.96
CA GLU A 51 -21.27 16.82 4.64
C GLU A 51 -20.85 16.39 3.24
N ALA A 52 -20.37 15.15 3.13
CA ALA A 52 -19.93 14.59 1.86
C ALA A 52 -21.12 14.15 1.00
N LYS A 53 -20.95 14.20 -0.31
CA LYS A 53 -21.90 13.67 -1.29
C LYS A 53 -21.42 12.30 -1.78
N LEU A 54 -22.29 11.31 -1.78
CA LEU A 54 -22.05 10.03 -2.46
C LEU A 54 -22.14 10.27 -3.97
N LEU A 55 -21.04 9.98 -4.67
CA LEU A 55 -20.92 10.13 -6.11
C LEU A 55 -20.30 8.85 -6.69
N GLU A 56 -20.42 8.67 -8.01
CA GLU A 56 -19.62 7.68 -8.72
C GLU A 56 -18.12 7.97 -8.52
N ARG A 57 -17.30 6.92 -8.43
CA ARG A 57 -15.85 6.99 -8.14
C ARG A 57 -15.12 8.08 -8.93
N GLU A 58 -15.25 8.07 -10.26
CA GLU A 58 -14.53 9.02 -11.11
C GLU A 58 -15.01 10.47 -10.92
N ALA A 59 -16.30 10.66 -10.64
CA ALA A 59 -16.87 11.98 -10.38
C ALA A 59 -16.42 12.51 -9.00
N ALA A 60 -16.41 11.65 -7.97
CA ALA A 60 -15.89 11.98 -6.65
C ALA A 60 -14.42 12.42 -6.72
N ARG A 61 -13.62 11.66 -7.46
CA ARG A 61 -12.18 11.93 -7.62
C ARG A 61 -11.90 13.23 -8.34
N ARG A 62 -12.59 13.49 -9.45
CA ARG A 62 -12.52 14.79 -10.15
C ARG A 62 -12.90 15.96 -9.23
N ALA A 63 -14.01 15.84 -8.50
CA ALA A 63 -14.45 16.89 -7.58
C ALA A 63 -13.45 17.14 -6.44
N TYR A 64 -12.81 16.08 -5.93
CA TYR A 64 -11.73 16.20 -4.96
C TYR A 64 -10.52 16.92 -5.55
N ASP A 65 -10.00 16.43 -6.68
CA ASP A 65 -8.80 16.97 -7.33
C ASP A 65 -8.99 18.45 -7.71
N ASP A 66 -10.15 18.83 -8.26
CA ASP A 66 -10.50 20.22 -8.59
C ASP A 66 -10.54 21.12 -7.35
N THR A 67 -10.99 20.58 -6.21
CA THR A 67 -11.07 21.32 -4.94
C THR A 67 -9.68 21.52 -4.35
N ILE A 68 -8.83 20.49 -4.37
CA ILE A 68 -7.43 20.60 -3.92
C ILE A 68 -6.62 21.54 -4.82
N ALA A 69 -6.81 21.47 -6.14
CA ALA A 69 -6.16 22.38 -7.09
C ALA A 69 -6.57 23.85 -6.89
N SER A 70 -7.74 24.08 -6.30
CA SER A 70 -8.22 25.41 -5.92
C SER A 70 -7.76 25.85 -4.52
N ASP A 71 -6.80 25.15 -3.92
CA ASP A 71 -6.30 25.39 -2.55
C ASP A 71 -7.42 25.38 -1.49
N ARG A 72 -8.43 24.55 -1.69
CA ARG A 72 -9.53 24.33 -0.73
C ARG A 72 -9.39 22.96 -0.07
N ARG A 73 -9.92 22.84 1.15
CA ARG A 73 -9.98 21.55 1.86
C ARG A 73 -10.99 20.64 1.20
N ALA A 74 -10.65 19.36 1.11
CA ALA A 74 -11.56 18.32 0.67
C ALA A 74 -11.26 17.02 1.40
N ALA A 75 -12.29 16.19 1.55
CA ALA A 75 -12.14 14.81 1.98
C ALA A 75 -12.86 13.89 0.99
N ILE A 76 -12.29 12.71 0.77
CA ILE A 76 -12.84 11.68 -0.10
C ILE A 76 -12.62 10.30 0.55
N VAL A 77 -13.56 9.39 0.35
CA VAL A 77 -13.43 7.98 0.70
C VAL A 77 -13.74 7.16 -0.54
N GLU A 78 -12.84 6.26 -0.91
CA GLU A 78 -12.98 5.39 -2.08
C GLU A 78 -12.62 3.95 -1.71
N GLU A 79 -13.33 2.98 -2.29
CA GLU A 79 -12.93 1.58 -2.24
C GLU A 79 -11.73 1.36 -3.17
N GLU A 80 -10.52 1.20 -2.66
CA GLU A 80 -9.35 1.00 -3.52
C GLU A 80 -9.40 -0.36 -4.24
N ARG A 81 -9.82 -1.39 -3.51
CA ARG A 81 -9.96 -2.79 -3.92
C ARG A 81 -11.03 -3.44 -3.02
N PRO A 82 -11.52 -4.65 -3.35
CA PRO A 82 -12.42 -5.38 -2.45
C PRO A 82 -11.87 -5.39 -1.02
N ASP A 83 -12.74 -5.05 -0.07
CA ASP A 83 -12.47 -4.98 1.37
C ASP A 83 -11.43 -3.94 1.82
N VAL A 84 -10.93 -3.07 0.94
CA VAL A 84 -9.93 -2.05 1.27
C VAL A 84 -10.39 -0.67 0.84
N PHE A 85 -10.59 0.20 1.83
CA PHE A 85 -11.03 1.57 1.63
C PHE A 85 -9.91 2.55 1.98
N THR A 86 -9.83 3.61 1.20
CA THR A 86 -8.84 4.68 1.36
C THR A 86 -9.59 5.99 1.55
N MET A 87 -9.36 6.62 2.69
CA MET A 87 -9.79 7.98 3.00
C MET A 87 -8.64 8.95 2.79
N ARG A 88 -8.89 10.06 2.11
CA ARG A 88 -7.93 11.15 1.94
C ARG A 88 -8.52 12.46 2.43
N VAL A 89 -7.71 13.24 3.13
CA VAL A 89 -8.04 14.59 3.59
C VAL A 89 -6.94 15.51 3.11
N GLY A 90 -7.26 16.39 2.17
CA GLY A 90 -6.30 17.28 1.55
C GLY A 90 -6.34 18.70 2.12
N ASN A 91 -5.21 19.38 1.97
CA ASN A 91 -4.98 20.76 2.42
C ASN A 91 -5.23 20.99 3.93
N ILE A 92 -4.64 20.14 4.77
CA ILE A 92 -4.60 20.34 6.22
C ILE A 92 -3.52 21.37 6.53
N LEU A 93 -3.91 22.56 7.00
CA LEU A 93 -3.00 23.65 7.27
C LEU A 93 -2.08 23.37 8.47
N PRO A 94 -0.95 24.09 8.60
CA PRO A 94 -0.06 23.97 9.76
C PRO A 94 -0.80 24.13 11.09
N ALA A 95 -0.52 23.23 12.04
CA ALA A 95 -1.18 23.17 13.36
C ALA A 95 -2.71 22.97 13.33
N GLU A 96 -3.31 22.70 12.17
CA GLU A 96 -4.75 22.49 12.04
C GLU A 96 -5.14 21.07 12.48
N ARG A 97 -6.32 20.96 13.08
CA ARG A 97 -6.99 19.70 13.37
C ARG A 97 -8.19 19.51 12.46
N VAL A 98 -8.28 18.33 11.85
CA VAL A 98 -9.42 17.91 11.04
C VAL A 98 -10.00 16.63 11.63
N SER A 99 -11.31 16.59 11.83
CA SER A 99 -12.03 15.40 12.27
C SER A 99 -12.89 14.87 11.13
N VAL A 100 -12.78 13.59 10.79
CA VAL A 100 -13.63 12.94 9.79
C VAL A 100 -14.44 11.84 10.44
N ALA A 101 -15.77 11.95 10.35
CA ALA A 101 -16.72 10.96 10.83
C ALA A 101 -17.30 10.17 9.65
N LEU A 102 -17.20 8.84 9.72
CA LEU A 102 -17.73 7.88 8.76
C LEU A 102 -18.83 7.06 9.43
N THR A 103 -19.98 6.91 8.77
CA THR A 103 -20.99 5.92 9.15
C THR A 103 -20.81 4.69 8.27
N LEU A 104 -20.63 3.55 8.91
CA LEU A 104 -20.40 2.25 8.30
C LEU A 104 -21.56 1.34 8.65
N VAL A 105 -22.05 0.60 7.66
CA VAL A 105 -23.04 -0.47 7.87
C VAL A 105 -22.48 -1.78 7.36
N SER A 106 -22.73 -2.87 8.09
CA SER A 106 -22.27 -4.19 7.69
C SER A 106 -23.18 -5.29 8.23
N PRO A 107 -23.37 -6.39 7.48
CA PRO A 107 -24.02 -7.58 8.03
C PRO A 107 -23.12 -8.22 9.10
N LEU A 108 -23.74 -8.87 10.07
CA LEU A 108 -23.04 -9.72 11.04
C LEU A 108 -22.88 -11.13 10.49
N ALA A 109 -21.72 -11.74 10.72
CA ALA A 109 -21.55 -13.17 10.48
C ALA A 109 -22.41 -13.94 11.49
N TYR A 110 -23.17 -14.93 11.03
CA TYR A 110 -24.04 -15.73 11.87
C TYR A 110 -23.80 -17.22 11.60
N GLU A 111 -23.21 -17.90 12.57
CA GLU A 111 -22.81 -19.31 12.50
C GLU A 111 -23.06 -19.97 13.86
N ASP A 112 -23.47 -21.24 13.87
CA ASP A 112 -23.71 -22.03 15.10
C ASP A 112 -24.63 -21.37 16.16
N GLY A 113 -25.57 -20.53 15.72
CA GLY A 113 -26.50 -19.83 16.61
C GLY A 113 -25.96 -18.53 17.20
N GLU A 114 -24.75 -18.10 16.80
CA GLU A 114 -24.09 -16.92 17.32
C GLU A 114 -23.82 -15.87 16.23
N ALA A 115 -24.09 -14.60 16.55
CA ALA A 115 -23.76 -13.46 15.70
C ALA A 115 -22.40 -12.88 16.12
N THR A 116 -21.47 -12.74 15.18
CA THR A 116 -20.14 -12.19 15.41
C THR A 116 -19.96 -10.84 14.72
N PHE A 117 -19.61 -9.83 15.52
CA PHE A 117 -19.16 -8.53 15.03
C PHE A 117 -17.62 -8.43 15.10
N ARG A 118 -17.00 -7.94 14.02
CA ARG A 118 -15.55 -7.69 13.96
C ARG A 118 -15.31 -6.29 13.40
N PHE A 119 -14.60 -5.46 14.16
CA PHE A 119 -14.17 -4.14 13.71
C PHE A 119 -12.64 -4.07 13.66
N PRO A 120 -12.03 -4.01 12.46
CA PRO A 120 -10.59 -3.93 12.34
C PRO A 120 -10.11 -2.50 12.65
N LEU A 121 -9.28 -2.37 13.68
CA LEU A 121 -8.78 -1.07 14.15
C LEU A 121 -7.50 -0.59 13.43
N LEU A 122 -6.71 -1.51 12.87
CA LEU A 122 -5.41 -1.19 12.28
C LEU A 122 -5.08 -2.19 11.16
N VAL A 123 -4.54 -1.67 10.05
CA VAL A 123 -3.77 -2.48 9.11
C VAL A 123 -2.31 -2.47 9.57
N ALA A 124 -1.89 -3.49 10.31
CA ALA A 124 -0.46 -3.66 10.59
C ALA A 124 0.28 -3.98 9.28
N PRO A 125 1.50 -3.43 9.05
CA PRO A 125 2.34 -3.86 7.94
C PRO A 125 2.48 -5.38 7.99
N ARG A 126 2.17 -6.07 6.88
CA ARG A 126 2.42 -7.51 6.80
C ARG A 126 3.92 -7.72 6.99
N TYR A 127 4.27 -8.59 7.93
CA TYR A 127 5.66 -8.96 8.17
C TYR A 127 6.32 -9.37 6.85
N VAL A 128 7.32 -8.60 6.43
CA VAL A 128 8.20 -8.97 5.32
C VAL A 128 9.41 -9.64 5.97
N PRO A 129 9.60 -10.97 5.82
CA PRO A 129 10.78 -11.63 6.36
C PRO A 129 12.03 -10.98 5.78
N GLY A 130 12.89 -10.44 6.64
CA GLY A 130 14.21 -9.97 6.24
C GLY A 130 15.04 -11.13 5.70
N ALA A 131 15.98 -10.86 4.79
CA ALA A 131 16.97 -11.85 4.41
C ALA A 131 17.76 -12.27 5.66
N PRO A 132 17.96 -13.58 5.91
CA PRO A 132 18.68 -14.03 7.09
C PRO A 132 20.09 -13.42 7.11
N TRP A 133 20.43 -12.76 8.21
CA TRP A 133 21.77 -12.26 8.47
C TRP A 133 22.74 -13.44 8.52
N ARG A 134 23.62 -13.54 7.51
CA ARG A 134 24.63 -14.60 7.45
C ARG A 134 25.76 -14.22 8.40
N ILE A 135 25.71 -14.74 9.63
CA ILE A 135 26.88 -14.76 10.51
C ILE A 135 27.97 -15.54 9.77
N ALA A 136 29.03 -14.84 9.37
CA ALA A 136 30.24 -15.51 8.91
C ALA A 136 30.86 -16.21 10.12
N ARG A 137 30.50 -17.48 10.34
CA ARG A 137 31.27 -18.35 11.24
C ARG A 137 32.65 -18.51 10.60
N SER A 138 33.65 -17.84 11.15
CA SER A 138 35.05 -18.16 10.88
C SER A 138 35.27 -19.62 11.28
N ALA A 139 35.67 -20.43 10.31
CA ALA A 139 35.96 -21.84 10.50
C ALA A 139 37.28 -22.05 11.25
N THR A 140 37.37 -23.15 12.01
CA THR A 140 38.41 -24.21 12.02
C THR A 140 38.01 -25.13 13.21
N ALA A 141 37.78 -26.45 13.12
CA ALA A 141 38.51 -27.51 12.42
C ALA A 141 37.60 -28.71 12.03
N THR A 142 37.92 -29.37 10.92
CA THR A 142 37.60 -30.77 10.56
C THR A 142 38.67 -31.71 11.19
N PRO A 143 38.58 -33.07 11.21
CA PRO A 143 37.91 -34.02 10.27
C PRO A 143 37.13 -35.15 11.03
N THR A 144 36.43 -36.15 10.46
CA THR A 144 36.68 -37.07 9.33
C THR A 144 35.37 -37.69 8.81
N THR A 145 35.29 -37.90 7.50
CA THR A 145 34.30 -38.78 6.83
C THR A 145 35.03 -40.05 6.36
N PRO A 146 34.34 -41.20 6.16
CA PRO A 146 34.03 -41.58 4.77
C PRO A 146 32.66 -42.30 4.58
N THR A 147 31.90 -41.95 3.54
CA THR A 147 31.57 -42.83 2.37
C THR A 147 30.21 -43.53 2.53
N SER A 148 29.25 -43.59 1.59
CA SER A 148 29.09 -43.17 0.19
C SER A 148 27.60 -43.34 -0.20
N SER A 149 27.00 -42.41 -0.97
CA SER A 149 26.54 -42.55 -2.39
C SER A 149 25.06 -42.99 -2.56
N PRO A 150 24.40 -42.77 -3.73
CA PRO A 150 24.54 -41.70 -4.74
C PRO A 150 23.19 -41.01 -5.09
N THR A 151 23.30 -39.82 -5.70
CA THR A 151 22.24 -39.03 -6.36
C THR A 151 21.71 -39.66 -7.67
N PRO A 152 20.57 -39.18 -8.18
CA PRO A 152 20.56 -38.74 -9.58
C PRO A 152 19.96 -37.34 -9.81
N ARG A 153 20.78 -36.53 -10.48
CA ARG A 153 20.53 -35.61 -11.61
C ARG A 153 19.36 -34.60 -11.55
N ALA A 154 19.75 -33.34 -11.38
CA ALA A 154 18.93 -32.15 -11.55
C ALA A 154 18.67 -31.80 -13.04
N LEU A 155 17.46 -31.30 -13.34
CA LEU A 155 17.12 -30.60 -14.57
C LEU A 155 17.84 -29.23 -14.65
N PRO A 156 18.22 -28.74 -15.84
CA PRO A 156 18.88 -27.46 -15.99
C PRO A 156 17.90 -26.29 -15.76
N ARG A 157 18.26 -25.42 -14.80
CA ARG A 157 17.63 -24.12 -14.58
C ARG A 157 17.88 -23.19 -15.78
N ARG A 158 16.80 -22.69 -16.36
CA ARG A 158 16.76 -21.71 -17.46
C ARG A 158 17.63 -20.48 -17.15
N CYS A 159 18.40 -20.05 -18.15
CA CYS A 159 19.11 -18.76 -18.16
C CYS A 159 18.12 -17.60 -18.23
N CYS A 160 18.26 -16.62 -17.33
CA CYS A 160 17.66 -15.30 -17.45
C CYS A 160 18.45 -14.47 -18.48
N CYS A 161 18.26 -14.74 -19.76
CA CYS A 161 18.57 -13.78 -20.82
C CYS A 161 17.25 -13.16 -21.26
N PRO A 162 17.11 -11.82 -21.34
CA PRO A 162 15.95 -11.23 -21.99
C PRO A 162 16.07 -11.50 -23.50
N ALA A 163 15.34 -12.51 -23.97
CA ALA A 163 15.05 -12.67 -25.39
C ALA A 163 14.02 -11.60 -25.77
N SER A 164 14.51 -10.66 -26.56
CA SER A 164 13.78 -9.70 -27.39
C SER A 164 12.38 -10.13 -27.84
N ARG A 165 11.40 -9.25 -27.63
CA ARG A 165 10.31 -8.96 -28.58
C ARG A 165 9.70 -7.59 -28.23
N THR A 166 10.13 -6.56 -28.97
CA THR A 166 9.44 -5.27 -29.12
C THR A 166 8.33 -5.39 -30.19
N PRO A 167 7.34 -4.48 -30.26
CA PRO A 167 7.56 -3.22 -30.98
C PRO A 167 6.92 -1.96 -30.33
N PHE A 168 7.49 -0.79 -30.67
CA PHE A 168 6.92 0.57 -30.61
C PHE A 168 6.57 1.18 -29.23
N SER A 169 6.95 2.40 -28.84
CA SER A 169 7.49 3.60 -29.51
C SER A 169 8.28 4.45 -28.48
N ARG A 170 9.28 5.22 -28.93
CA ARG A 170 10.20 6.05 -28.10
C ARG A 170 9.56 7.41 -27.72
N PRO A 171 10.10 8.12 -26.71
CA PRO A 171 11.00 9.23 -27.06
C PRO A 171 12.34 9.22 -26.30
N SER A 172 13.19 10.13 -26.76
CA SER A 172 14.65 10.23 -26.61
C SER A 172 15.16 10.48 -25.20
N THR A 173 16.21 9.76 -24.81
CA THR A 173 17.23 10.32 -23.90
C THR A 173 18.59 9.72 -24.25
N SER A 174 19.54 10.59 -24.57
CA SER A 174 20.93 10.25 -24.87
C SER A 174 21.64 9.76 -23.61
N ALA A 175 22.16 8.54 -23.62
CA ALA A 175 23.08 8.06 -22.60
C ALA A 175 24.42 7.74 -23.25
N LEU A 176 25.47 8.42 -22.79
CA LEU A 176 26.87 8.18 -23.14
C LEU A 176 27.29 6.79 -22.62
N THR A 177 27.85 5.97 -23.50
CA THR A 177 28.37 4.63 -23.18
C THR A 177 29.80 4.74 -22.64
N LEU A 178 30.03 4.35 -21.38
CA LEU A 178 31.38 4.02 -20.87
C LEU A 178 31.64 2.51 -21.03
N PRO A 179 32.86 2.07 -21.36
CA PRO A 179 33.15 0.65 -21.60
C PRO A 179 33.06 -0.19 -20.31
N GLY A 180 32.10 -1.12 -20.29
CA GLY A 180 31.83 -2.01 -19.16
C GLY A 180 32.74 -3.26 -19.09
N SER A 181 33.03 -3.71 -17.87
CA SER A 181 33.66 -5.01 -17.61
C SER A 181 32.73 -6.17 -17.99
N ARG A 182 33.29 -7.20 -18.65
CA ARG A 182 32.55 -8.36 -19.16
C ARG A 182 32.16 -9.33 -18.04
N CYS A 183 30.98 -9.94 -18.17
CA CYS A 183 30.54 -11.02 -17.28
C CYS A 183 31.44 -12.27 -17.46
N ARG A 184 32.10 -12.74 -16.38
CA ARG A 184 33.06 -13.87 -16.40
C ARG A 184 32.46 -15.24 -16.80
N ARG A 185 31.13 -15.37 -16.92
CA ARG A 185 30.47 -16.64 -17.27
C ARG A 185 29.96 -16.73 -18.71
N CYS A 186 29.66 -15.61 -19.37
CA CYS A 186 29.15 -15.61 -20.75
C CYS A 186 29.82 -14.56 -21.67
N GLY A 187 30.77 -13.78 -21.17
CA GLY A 187 31.58 -12.84 -21.96
C GLY A 187 30.84 -11.61 -22.50
N ARG A 188 29.53 -11.47 -22.21
CA ARG A 188 28.69 -10.33 -22.66
C ARG A 188 28.72 -9.18 -21.66
N ALA A 189 28.50 -7.96 -22.17
CA ALA A 189 28.43 -6.74 -21.38
C ALA A 189 27.12 -6.68 -20.57
N CYS A 190 27.21 -6.45 -19.27
CA CYS A 190 26.05 -6.18 -18.41
C CYS A 190 25.93 -4.67 -18.19
N PRO A 191 24.77 -4.05 -18.44
CA PRO A 191 24.55 -2.67 -18.03
C PRO A 191 24.46 -2.63 -16.49
N ARG A 192 25.39 -1.92 -15.84
CA ARG A 192 25.27 -1.58 -14.41
C ARG A 192 24.25 -0.45 -14.28
N TYR A 193 23.12 -0.71 -13.65
CA TYR A 193 22.23 0.34 -13.17
C TYR A 193 22.70 0.73 -11.76
N ARG A 194 23.10 1.99 -11.58
CA ARG A 194 23.42 2.55 -10.26
C ARG A 194 22.19 3.35 -9.82
N GLN A 195 21.50 2.88 -8.78
CA GLN A 195 20.50 3.69 -8.09
C GLN A 195 21.26 4.66 -7.19
N THR A 196 21.11 5.96 -7.43
CA THR A 196 21.47 7.02 -6.48
C THR A 196 20.21 7.42 -5.75
N THR A 197 20.19 7.20 -4.43
CA THR A 197 19.25 7.83 -3.51
C THR A 197 19.64 9.29 -3.39
N ALA A 198 18.77 10.21 -3.80
CA ALA A 198 18.88 11.62 -3.42
C ALA A 198 18.20 11.79 -2.06
N GLY A 199 18.87 12.53 -1.17
CA GLY A 199 18.40 12.85 0.19
C GLY A 199 17.47 14.05 0.23
#